data_AF-A0A4R2P5M1-F1
#
_entry.id   AF-A0A4R2P5M1-F1
#
_cell.length_a   1.000
_cell.length_b   1.000
_cell.length_c   1.000
_cell.angle_alpha   90.00
_cell.angle_beta   90.00
_cell.angle_gamma   90.00
#
_symmetry.space_group_name_H-M   'P 1'
#
loop_
_entity.id
_entity.type
_entity.pdbx_description
1 polymer ?
#
loop_
_entity_poly.entity_id
_entity_poly.type
_entity_poly.pdbx_seq_one_letter_code
_entity_poly.pdbx_strand_id
1 'polypeptide(L)'
;MKAAELLVKCLEQQGIEYIFGVPGEENIDFIDALNNSSILGDLYENLECLTLQINKKEAIDPYFHKIKETITSDIMLTAKSDAFPMAPQRIIRDIQAALSSDDILLTDVGAHKLWIGRQYEALKPHRCIISNGLASMGVGLPGAIGAKLAFPDKKVLAVCGDGAFIMSITEFETAVRLKLAIVIIVWRDGRYGMIEWEQENKLGRSSNIQFNNPDFMALAKTYGAKGYKVEQAADLSGILQKAFLEDRPVIIDCPVDYTENFRLSKRLNEFKQMN
;
A
#
# COMPACT_ATOMS: atom_id res chain seq x y z
N MET A 1 -22.37 21.58 6.56
CA MET A 1 -21.13 21.73 7.32
C MET A 1 -20.22 20.59 6.90
N LYS A 2 -19.05 20.87 6.32
CA LYS A 2 -18.07 19.81 5.98
C LYS A 2 -17.50 19.18 7.26
N ALA A 3 -16.95 17.97 7.15
CA ALA A 3 -16.27 17.32 8.28
C ALA A 3 -15.08 18.17 8.79
N ALA A 4 -14.37 18.83 7.88
CA ALA A 4 -13.31 19.79 8.20
C ALA A 4 -13.80 20.99 9.03
N GLU A 5 -14.89 21.65 8.60
CA GLU A 5 -15.51 22.77 9.33
C GLU A 5 -15.97 22.36 10.73
N LEU A 6 -16.49 21.14 10.89
CA LEU A 6 -16.88 20.61 12.19
C LEU A 6 -15.65 20.38 13.08
N LEU A 7 -14.58 19.80 12.53
CA LEU A 7 -13.33 19.56 13.25
C LEU A 7 -12.72 20.88 13.75
N VAL A 8 -12.67 21.90 12.90
CA VAL A 8 -12.19 23.25 13.24
C VAL A 8 -13.07 23.91 14.31
N LYS A 9 -14.40 23.83 14.21
CA LYS A 9 -15.29 24.34 15.27
C LYS A 9 -15.10 23.66 16.63
N CYS A 10 -14.80 22.36 16.64
CA CYS A 10 -14.48 21.66 17.88
C CYS A 10 -13.18 22.20 18.51
N LEU A 11 -12.18 22.50 17.69
CA LEU A 11 -10.90 23.09 18.11
C LEU A 11 -11.10 24.51 18.66
N GLU A 12 -11.84 25.36 17.95
CA GLU A 12 -12.20 26.72 18.41
C GLU A 12 -12.93 26.69 19.77
N GLN A 13 -13.89 25.76 19.94
CA GLN A 13 -14.61 25.59 21.21
C GLN A 13 -13.72 25.10 22.37
N GLN A 14 -12.57 24.48 22.08
CA GLN A 14 -11.60 24.07 23.11
C GLN A 14 -10.57 25.18 23.42
N GLY A 15 -10.74 26.38 22.87
CA GLY A 15 -9.77 27.47 23.03
C GLY A 15 -8.42 27.16 22.38
N ILE A 16 -8.39 26.27 21.38
CA ILE A 16 -7.24 26.13 20.52
C ILE A 16 -7.13 27.42 19.69
N GLU A 17 -5.97 28.06 19.76
CA GLU A 17 -5.58 29.22 18.96
C GLU A 17 -4.45 28.87 17.95
N TYR A 18 -4.07 27.58 17.83
CA TYR A 18 -2.71 27.22 17.36
C TYR A 18 -2.51 25.92 16.49
N ILE A 19 -2.96 25.71 15.21
CA ILE A 19 -2.62 24.54 14.30
C ILE A 19 -1.82 24.84 12.98
N PHE A 20 -0.75 24.07 12.74
CA PHE A 20 0.24 24.07 11.65
C PHE A 20 0.12 22.75 10.86
N GLY A 21 0.22 22.83 9.54
CA GLY A 21 0.39 21.67 8.68
C GLY A 21 0.86 22.10 7.29
N VAL A 22 1.48 21.21 6.53
CA VAL A 22 1.79 21.47 5.12
C VAL A 22 0.49 21.33 4.31
N PRO A 23 0.07 22.34 3.54
CA PRO A 23 -1.08 22.21 2.66
C PRO A 23 -0.83 21.18 1.56
N GLY A 24 -1.82 20.32 1.33
CA GLY A 24 -1.80 19.29 0.30
C GLY A 24 -3.21 18.88 -0.12
N GLU A 25 -3.33 18.18 -1.24
CA GLU A 25 -4.62 17.78 -1.82
C GLU A 25 -5.52 17.03 -0.81
N GLU A 26 -4.94 16.10 -0.06
CA GLU A 26 -5.64 15.26 0.93
C GLU A 26 -6.09 15.99 2.21
N ASN A 27 -5.57 17.20 2.49
CA ASN A 27 -5.97 18.01 3.66
C ASN A 27 -6.55 19.38 3.28
N ILE A 28 -6.79 19.66 2.00
CA ILE A 28 -7.17 20.98 1.51
C ILE A 28 -8.44 21.55 2.16
N ASP A 29 -9.46 20.70 2.36
CA ASP A 29 -10.70 21.08 3.05
C ASP A 29 -10.45 21.45 4.53
N PHE A 30 -9.47 20.82 5.19
CA PHE A 30 -9.09 21.14 6.56
C PHE A 30 -8.24 22.40 6.65
N ILE A 31 -7.32 22.60 5.72
CA ILE A 31 -6.52 23.84 5.62
C ILE A 31 -7.41 25.04 5.28
N ASP A 32 -8.39 24.88 4.38
CA ASP A 32 -9.37 25.94 4.08
C ASP A 32 -10.25 26.27 5.30
N ALA A 33 -10.69 25.25 6.05
CA ALA A 33 -11.40 25.47 7.31
C ALA A 33 -10.52 26.18 8.36
N LEU A 34 -9.24 25.79 8.50
CA LEU A 34 -8.28 26.44 9.41
C LEU A 34 -7.96 27.89 9.02
N ASN A 35 -7.85 28.17 7.72
CA ASN A 35 -7.59 29.52 7.19
C ASN A 35 -8.74 30.50 7.47
N ASN A 36 -9.94 29.99 7.76
CA ASN A 36 -11.09 30.76 8.22
C ASN A 36 -11.22 30.79 9.76
N SER A 37 -10.23 30.27 10.49
CA SER A 37 -10.19 30.15 11.95
C SER A 37 -9.00 30.91 12.55
N SER A 38 -9.04 31.22 13.84
CA SER A 38 -7.97 31.92 14.56
C SER A 38 -6.85 30.98 15.04
N ILE A 39 -6.48 29.97 14.24
CA ILE A 39 -5.73 28.78 14.70
C ILE A 39 -4.38 28.58 13.97
N LEU A 40 -3.22 28.62 14.68
CA LEU A 40 -1.80 28.70 14.17
C LEU A 40 -0.66 27.63 14.47
N GLY A 41 -0.21 27.31 15.71
CA GLY A 41 0.92 26.40 16.18
C GLY A 41 0.90 24.85 15.95
N ASP A 42 1.60 23.93 16.64
CA ASP A 42 1.83 22.52 16.10
C ASP A 42 0.67 21.48 16.15
N LEU A 43 0.32 20.82 15.02
CA LEU A 43 -0.78 19.84 14.93
C LEU A 43 -0.78 18.74 16.00
N TYR A 44 0.38 18.17 16.36
CA TYR A 44 0.46 17.14 17.40
C TYR A 44 0.09 17.74 18.77
N GLU A 45 0.67 18.90 19.12
CA GLU A 45 0.40 19.60 20.39
C GLU A 45 -1.09 19.96 20.53
N ASN A 46 -1.78 20.32 19.44
CA ASN A 46 -3.23 20.61 19.50
C ASN A 46 -4.09 19.38 19.65
N LEU A 47 -3.75 18.28 18.95
CA LEU A 47 -4.50 17.04 19.09
C LEU A 47 -4.33 16.47 20.51
N GLU A 48 -3.17 16.68 21.14
CA GLU A 48 -2.94 16.39 22.55
C GLU A 48 -3.79 17.31 23.47
N CYS A 49 -3.73 18.64 23.29
CA CYS A 49 -4.57 19.60 24.02
C CYS A 49 -6.08 19.31 23.89
N LEU A 50 -6.56 19.05 22.67
CA LEU A 50 -7.94 18.65 22.39
C LEU A 50 -8.30 17.35 23.13
N THR A 51 -7.43 16.34 23.09
CA THR A 51 -7.64 15.06 23.76
C THR A 51 -7.76 15.22 25.28
N LEU A 52 -6.97 16.13 25.88
CA LEU A 52 -7.05 16.46 27.31
C LEU A 52 -8.35 17.16 27.72
N GLN A 53 -9.03 17.85 26.79
CA GLN A 53 -10.31 18.54 27.06
C GLN A 53 -11.56 17.69 26.75
N ILE A 54 -11.44 16.61 25.96
CA ILE A 54 -12.56 15.70 25.65
C ILE A 54 -12.88 14.82 26.87
N ASN A 55 -13.64 15.38 27.80
CA ASN A 55 -14.04 14.75 29.06
C ASN A 55 -15.20 13.75 28.94
N LYS A 56 -15.84 13.66 27.77
CA LYS A 56 -17.01 12.81 27.54
C LYS A 56 -16.91 12.15 26.17
N LYS A 57 -17.00 10.82 26.14
CA LYS A 57 -17.08 10.03 24.90
C LYS A 57 -18.54 9.71 24.60
N GLU A 58 -19.06 10.25 23.51
CA GLU A 58 -20.42 9.92 23.05
C GLU A 58 -20.42 8.60 22.24
N ALA A 59 -21.59 8.02 22.05
CA ALA A 59 -21.74 6.84 21.20
C ALA A 59 -21.48 7.23 19.73
N ILE A 60 -20.75 6.37 19.01
CA ILE A 60 -20.54 6.55 17.57
C ILE A 60 -21.89 6.35 16.87
N ASP A 61 -22.25 7.26 15.95
CA ASP A 61 -23.48 7.15 15.17
C ASP A 61 -23.53 5.77 14.43
N PRO A 62 -24.64 5.02 14.51
CA PRO A 62 -24.82 3.76 13.78
C PRO A 62 -24.49 3.84 12.27
N TYR A 63 -24.60 5.01 11.66
CA TYR A 63 -24.15 5.27 10.30
C TYR A 63 -22.66 4.93 10.07
N PHE A 64 -21.77 5.33 10.98
CA PHE A 64 -20.34 5.05 10.86
C PHE A 64 -20.02 3.56 11.13
N HIS A 65 -20.81 2.88 11.96
CA HIS A 65 -20.73 1.43 12.10
C HIS A 65 -21.04 0.73 10.76
N LYS A 66 -22.12 1.12 10.08
CA LYS A 66 -22.49 0.59 8.76
C LYS A 66 -21.42 0.87 7.68
N ILE A 67 -20.80 2.06 7.70
CA ILE A 67 -19.66 2.37 6.81
C ILE A 67 -18.51 1.42 7.09
N LYS A 68 -18.11 1.27 8.36
CA LYS A 68 -16.99 0.39 8.75
C LYS A 68 -17.25 -1.05 8.31
N GLU A 69 -18.44 -1.58 8.57
CA GLU A 69 -18.85 -2.93 8.14
C GLU A 69 -18.77 -3.09 6.61
N THR A 70 -19.19 -2.07 5.86
CA THR A 70 -19.14 -2.07 4.38
C THR A 70 -17.68 -2.10 3.88
N ILE A 71 -16.81 -1.25 4.44
CA ILE A 71 -15.38 -1.20 4.09
C ILE A 71 -14.69 -2.51 4.45
N THR A 72 -14.87 -3.02 5.68
CA THR A 72 -14.28 -4.29 6.11
C THR A 72 -14.78 -5.46 5.25
N SER A 73 -16.04 -5.43 4.81
CA SER A 73 -16.58 -6.45 3.90
C SER A 73 -15.95 -6.39 2.50
N ASP A 74 -15.79 -5.22 1.88
CA ASP A 74 -15.13 -5.06 0.56
C ASP A 74 -13.65 -5.49 0.61
N ILE A 75 -12.94 -5.18 1.70
CA ILE A 75 -11.56 -5.61 1.92
C ILE A 75 -11.45 -7.14 2.02
N MET A 76 -12.41 -7.79 2.68
CA MET A 76 -12.42 -9.24 2.86
C MET A 76 -12.93 -10.04 1.64
N LEU A 77 -13.47 -9.37 0.61
CA LEU A 77 -13.83 -10.03 -0.65
C LEU A 77 -12.60 -10.70 -1.26
N THR A 78 -12.76 -11.97 -1.65
CA THR A 78 -11.72 -12.86 -2.22
C THR A 78 -10.45 -13.04 -1.38
N ALA A 79 -10.38 -12.50 -0.15
CA ALA A 79 -9.22 -12.64 0.76
C ALA A 79 -8.93 -14.09 1.22
N LYS A 80 -9.85 -15.03 0.96
CA LYS A 80 -9.69 -16.49 1.14
C LYS A 80 -9.84 -17.28 -0.18
N SER A 81 -9.70 -16.61 -1.33
CA SER A 81 -9.78 -17.26 -2.63
C SER A 81 -8.55 -18.13 -2.87
N ASP A 82 -8.76 -19.34 -3.37
CA ASP A 82 -7.69 -20.23 -3.85
C ASP A 82 -7.49 -20.16 -5.38
N ALA A 83 -8.10 -19.16 -6.04
CA ALA A 83 -7.93 -18.92 -7.47
C ALA A 83 -6.47 -18.59 -7.83
N PHE A 84 -6.08 -18.99 -9.04
CA PHE A 84 -4.75 -18.74 -9.60
C PHE A 84 -4.84 -18.31 -11.08
N PRO A 85 -4.17 -17.24 -11.54
CA PRO A 85 -3.34 -16.28 -10.79
C PRO A 85 -4.07 -15.65 -9.59
N MET A 86 -3.30 -15.24 -8.57
CA MET A 86 -3.87 -14.87 -7.27
C MET A 86 -4.63 -13.54 -7.32
N ALA A 87 -5.77 -13.46 -6.64
CA ALA A 87 -6.45 -12.19 -6.44
C ALA A 87 -5.60 -11.25 -5.55
N PRO A 88 -5.44 -9.94 -5.89
CA PRO A 88 -4.75 -8.95 -5.07
C PRO A 88 -5.08 -9.01 -3.58
N GLN A 89 -6.36 -9.19 -3.25
CA GLN A 89 -6.87 -9.26 -1.88
C GLN A 89 -6.31 -10.44 -1.10
N ARG A 90 -6.18 -11.61 -1.74
CA ARG A 90 -5.56 -12.80 -1.15
C ARG A 90 -4.06 -12.58 -0.91
N ILE A 91 -3.36 -11.98 -1.87
CA ILE A 91 -1.92 -11.70 -1.74
C ILE A 91 -1.67 -10.74 -0.57
N ILE A 92 -2.46 -9.67 -0.45
CA ILE A 92 -2.36 -8.71 0.67
C ILE A 92 -2.71 -9.38 2.00
N ARG A 93 -3.70 -10.27 2.03
CA ARG A 93 -4.09 -10.98 3.26
C ARG A 93 -2.99 -11.89 3.80
N ASP A 94 -2.28 -12.57 2.91
CA ASP A 94 -1.11 -13.41 3.24
C ASP A 94 0.09 -12.54 3.67
N ILE A 95 0.33 -11.39 3.01
CA ILE A 95 1.36 -10.40 3.41
C ILE A 95 1.10 -9.85 4.82
N GLN A 96 -0.13 -9.41 5.10
CA GLN A 96 -0.56 -8.89 6.40
C GLN A 96 -0.40 -9.93 7.53
N ALA A 97 -0.44 -11.22 7.20
CA ALA A 97 -0.20 -12.31 8.17
C ALA A 97 1.30 -12.61 8.40
N ALA A 98 2.18 -12.27 7.44
CA ALA A 98 3.61 -12.56 7.50
C ALA A 98 4.45 -11.43 8.15
N LEU A 99 3.93 -10.20 8.13
CA LEU A 99 4.52 -9.00 8.74
C LEU A 99 3.90 -8.70 10.11
N SER A 100 4.73 -8.26 11.06
CA SER A 100 4.25 -7.63 12.30
C SER A 100 3.93 -6.15 12.07
N SER A 101 3.23 -5.53 13.02
CA SER A 101 2.93 -4.09 12.97
C SER A 101 4.17 -3.19 13.05
N ASP A 102 5.35 -3.73 13.37
CA ASP A 102 6.63 -3.01 13.40
C ASP A 102 7.52 -3.25 12.18
N ASP A 103 7.15 -4.18 11.29
CA ASP A 103 7.87 -4.46 10.06
C ASP A 103 7.47 -3.50 8.93
N ILE A 104 8.30 -3.42 7.88
CA ILE A 104 8.18 -2.39 6.85
C ILE A 104 7.70 -3.01 5.54
N LEU A 105 6.53 -2.57 5.08
CA LEU A 105 6.03 -2.76 3.73
C LEU A 105 6.39 -1.53 2.89
N LEU A 106 6.96 -1.74 1.70
CA LEU A 106 7.08 -0.74 0.65
C LEU A 106 6.33 -1.24 -0.59
N THR A 107 5.73 -0.32 -1.34
CA THR A 107 5.20 -0.59 -2.67
C THR A 107 5.95 0.24 -3.71
N ASP A 108 6.25 -0.41 -4.83
CA ASP A 108 6.56 0.26 -6.07
C ASP A 108 5.29 0.89 -6.67
N VAL A 109 5.36 1.39 -7.90
CA VAL A 109 4.23 2.01 -8.59
C VAL A 109 3.66 1.08 -9.66
N GLY A 110 2.35 0.84 -9.56
CA GLY A 110 1.54 0.04 -10.47
C GLY A 110 0.20 -0.29 -9.83
N ALA A 111 -0.58 -1.21 -10.41
CA ALA A 111 -1.90 -1.56 -9.88
C ALA A 111 -1.84 -2.07 -8.42
N HIS A 112 -0.81 -2.84 -8.06
CA HIS A 112 -0.50 -3.26 -6.69
C HIS A 112 -0.53 -2.12 -5.66
N LYS A 113 -0.07 -0.89 -5.99
CA LYS A 113 -0.09 0.23 -5.03
C LYS A 113 -1.51 0.65 -4.63
N LEU A 114 -2.47 0.57 -5.56
CA LEU A 114 -3.89 0.88 -5.27
C LEU A 114 -4.50 -0.18 -4.35
N TRP A 115 -4.20 -1.45 -4.60
CA TRP A 115 -4.68 -2.54 -3.74
C TRP A 115 -4.11 -2.44 -2.33
N ILE A 116 -2.80 -2.20 -2.20
CA ILE A 116 -2.13 -1.99 -0.91
C ILE A 116 -2.72 -0.79 -0.19
N GLY A 117 -2.85 0.37 -0.86
CA GLY A 117 -3.43 1.58 -0.27
C GLY A 117 -4.92 1.45 0.13
N ARG A 118 -5.66 0.48 -0.46
CA ARG A 118 -7.06 0.19 -0.10
C ARG A 118 -7.22 -0.85 1.02
N GLN A 119 -6.25 -1.76 1.21
CA GLN A 119 -6.48 -3.00 1.95
C GLN A 119 -5.40 -3.40 2.96
N TYR A 120 -4.19 -2.82 2.88
CA TYR A 120 -3.14 -3.12 3.85
C TYR A 120 -3.36 -2.28 5.12
N GLU A 121 -3.57 -2.94 6.26
CA GLU A 121 -3.81 -2.31 7.55
C GLU A 121 -2.48 -1.90 8.19
N ALA A 122 -2.04 -0.68 7.91
CA ALA A 122 -0.84 -0.07 8.49
C ALA A 122 -1.11 0.39 9.94
N LEU A 123 -0.84 -0.49 10.92
CA LEU A 123 -1.12 -0.24 12.34
C LEU A 123 -0.15 0.73 13.05
N LYS A 124 0.92 1.16 12.38
CA LYS A 124 1.92 2.12 12.90
C LYS A 124 2.40 3.07 11.79
N PRO A 125 2.74 4.34 12.12
CA PRO A 125 3.28 5.28 11.15
C PRO A 125 4.62 4.80 10.59
N HIS A 126 4.91 5.17 9.33
CA HIS A 126 6.16 4.80 8.63
C HIS A 126 6.41 3.28 8.55
N ARG A 127 5.35 2.48 8.43
CA ARG A 127 5.41 1.01 8.22
C ARG A 127 4.77 0.52 6.92
N CYS A 128 3.97 1.35 6.27
CA CYS A 128 3.60 1.19 4.86
C CYS A 128 4.10 2.43 4.12
N ILE A 129 4.97 2.23 3.13
CA ILE A 129 5.58 3.32 2.35
C ILE A 129 5.11 3.21 0.90
N ILE A 130 4.33 4.19 0.46
CA ILE A 130 3.74 4.26 -0.88
C ILE A 130 4.32 5.47 -1.62
N SER A 131 5.05 5.24 -2.71
CA SER A 131 5.53 6.33 -3.57
C SER A 131 4.36 6.92 -4.37
N ASN A 132 3.93 8.14 -3.99
CA ASN A 132 2.75 8.76 -4.60
C ASN A 132 2.98 10.14 -5.23
N GLY A 133 4.00 10.91 -4.82
CA GLY A 133 4.20 12.30 -5.28
C GLY A 133 4.43 12.45 -6.79
N LEU A 134 5.48 11.82 -7.33
CA LEU A 134 5.70 11.72 -8.79
C LEU A 134 5.21 10.38 -9.38
N ALA A 135 4.78 9.44 -8.52
CA ALA A 135 4.45 8.07 -8.90
C ALA A 135 5.49 7.40 -9.82
N SER A 136 6.79 7.59 -9.52
CA SER A 136 7.88 6.99 -10.29
C SER A 136 8.00 5.48 -10.05
N MET A 137 8.13 4.71 -11.13
CA MET A 137 8.34 3.26 -11.10
C MET A 137 9.81 2.90 -10.81
N GLY A 138 10.03 1.69 -10.29
CA GLY A 138 11.35 1.14 -9.96
C GLY A 138 11.84 1.50 -8.56
N VAL A 139 11.02 2.16 -7.74
CA VAL A 139 11.40 2.64 -6.40
C VAL A 139 11.38 1.56 -5.31
N GLY A 140 10.73 0.42 -5.54
CA GLY A 140 10.48 -0.58 -4.51
C GLY A 140 11.75 -1.25 -3.99
N LEU A 141 12.62 -1.73 -4.89
CA LEU A 141 13.88 -2.38 -4.53
C LEU A 141 14.89 -1.39 -3.88
N PRO A 142 15.21 -0.22 -4.47
CA PRO A 142 16.06 0.78 -3.82
C PRO A 142 15.49 1.27 -2.48
N GLY A 143 14.16 1.43 -2.40
CA GLY A 143 13.47 1.79 -1.16
C GLY A 143 13.62 0.73 -0.07
N ALA A 144 13.51 -0.55 -0.40
CA ALA A 144 13.73 -1.65 0.56
C ALA A 144 15.19 -1.76 1.02
N ILE A 145 16.16 -1.50 0.14
CA ILE A 145 17.58 -1.38 0.50
C ILE A 145 17.76 -0.26 1.54
N GLY A 146 17.23 0.94 1.26
CA GLY A 146 17.28 2.07 2.19
C GLY A 146 16.58 1.79 3.53
N ALA A 147 15.38 1.19 3.50
CA ALA A 147 14.64 0.82 4.69
C ALA A 147 15.38 -0.22 5.54
N LYS A 148 16.04 -1.21 4.94
CA LYS A 148 16.81 -2.24 5.67
C LYS A 148 18.12 -1.70 6.23
N LEU A 149 18.75 -0.73 5.57
CA LEU A 149 19.91 -0.01 6.11
C LEU A 149 19.52 0.87 7.31
N ALA A 150 18.37 1.55 7.24
CA ALA A 150 17.86 2.38 8.34
C ALA A 150 17.29 1.56 9.52
N PHE A 151 16.74 0.38 9.26
CA PHE A 151 16.13 -0.50 10.25
C PHE A 151 16.63 -1.96 10.12
N PRO A 152 17.89 -2.26 10.49
CA PRO A 152 18.50 -3.58 10.28
C PRO A 152 17.73 -4.75 10.89
N ASP A 153 17.10 -4.55 12.06
CA ASP A 153 16.40 -5.60 12.80
C ASP A 153 14.95 -5.85 12.33
N LYS A 154 14.42 -5.05 11.42
CA LYS A 154 13.05 -5.20 10.91
C LYS A 154 12.99 -6.08 9.68
N LYS A 155 11.89 -6.82 9.49
CA LYS A 155 11.58 -7.40 8.18
C LYS A 155 11.22 -6.25 7.23
N VAL A 156 11.68 -6.37 6.00
CA VAL A 156 11.38 -5.41 4.93
C VAL A 156 10.86 -6.19 3.73
N LEU A 157 9.66 -5.83 3.27
CA LEU A 157 9.02 -6.38 2.09
C LEU A 157 8.80 -5.27 1.07
N ALA A 158 9.39 -5.39 -0.12
CA ALA A 158 8.98 -4.62 -1.29
C ALA A 158 7.95 -5.41 -2.09
N VAL A 159 6.79 -4.80 -2.35
CA VAL A 159 5.85 -5.26 -3.38
C VAL A 159 6.11 -4.47 -4.65
N CYS A 160 6.50 -5.16 -5.72
CA CYS A 160 6.80 -4.56 -7.01
C CYS A 160 5.90 -5.15 -8.10
N GLY A 161 5.53 -4.35 -9.09
CA GLY A 161 5.09 -4.87 -10.39
C GLY A 161 6.29 -5.38 -11.16
N ASP A 162 6.11 -6.38 -12.02
CA ASP A 162 7.18 -6.98 -12.82
C ASP A 162 7.93 -5.96 -13.72
N GLY A 163 7.21 -5.12 -14.45
CA GLY A 163 7.78 -4.06 -15.27
C GLY A 163 8.50 -2.97 -14.46
N ALA A 164 8.05 -2.69 -13.22
CA ALA A 164 8.72 -1.75 -12.33
C ALA A 164 10.00 -2.36 -11.73
N PHE A 165 9.94 -3.63 -11.30
CA PHE A 165 11.08 -4.34 -10.73
C PHE A 165 12.25 -4.44 -11.73
N ILE A 166 11.96 -4.70 -13.00
CA ILE A 166 12.97 -4.77 -14.07
C ILE A 166 13.72 -3.44 -14.26
N MET A 167 13.09 -2.28 -13.99
CA MET A 167 13.73 -0.97 -14.13
C MET A 167 14.89 -0.72 -13.15
N SER A 168 14.83 -1.29 -11.94
CA SER A 168 15.86 -1.11 -10.89
C SER A 168 16.59 -2.40 -10.50
N ILE A 169 16.36 -3.49 -11.24
CA ILE A 169 16.80 -4.86 -10.90
C ILE A 169 18.32 -5.01 -10.70
N THR A 170 19.12 -4.10 -11.27
CA THR A 170 20.57 -4.05 -11.07
C THR A 170 20.96 -3.83 -9.60
N GLU A 171 20.14 -3.11 -8.83
CA GLU A 171 20.36 -2.89 -7.39
C GLU A 171 20.18 -4.16 -6.54
N PHE A 172 19.72 -5.26 -7.15
CA PHE A 172 19.72 -6.55 -6.47
C PHE A 172 21.17 -7.03 -6.19
N GLU A 173 22.15 -6.61 -7.01
CA GLU A 173 23.58 -6.74 -6.71
C GLU A 173 23.93 -6.02 -5.41
N THR A 174 23.52 -4.75 -5.27
CA THR A 174 23.74 -3.95 -4.06
C THR A 174 23.16 -4.63 -2.82
N ALA A 175 21.93 -5.14 -2.90
CA ALA A 175 21.29 -5.87 -1.80
C ALA A 175 22.07 -7.14 -1.41
N VAL A 176 22.58 -7.91 -2.37
CA VAL A 176 23.40 -9.11 -2.11
C VAL A 176 24.76 -8.74 -1.51
N ARG A 177 25.48 -7.81 -2.13
CA ARG A 177 26.82 -7.38 -1.72
C ARG A 177 26.84 -6.81 -0.31
N LEU A 178 25.77 -6.11 0.08
CA LEU A 178 25.56 -5.60 1.44
C LEU A 178 24.89 -6.61 2.38
N LYS A 179 24.56 -7.83 1.92
CA LYS A 179 23.89 -8.91 2.68
C LYS A 179 22.58 -8.45 3.36
N LEU A 180 21.78 -7.68 2.64
CA LEU A 180 20.54 -7.14 3.17
C LEU A 180 19.41 -8.17 3.02
N ALA A 181 19.00 -8.78 4.13
CA ALA A 181 17.86 -9.69 4.21
C ALA A 181 16.53 -8.94 3.98
N ILE A 182 16.23 -8.65 2.71
CA ILE A 182 14.98 -8.04 2.23
C ILE A 182 14.21 -9.02 1.36
N VAL A 183 12.88 -9.02 1.45
CA VAL A 183 12.03 -9.81 0.56
C VAL A 183 11.46 -8.88 -0.50
N ILE A 184 11.52 -9.29 -1.76
CA ILE A 184 10.87 -8.63 -2.88
C ILE A 184 9.83 -9.59 -3.43
N ILE A 185 8.55 -9.22 -3.39
CA ILE A 185 7.47 -9.95 -4.07
C ILE A 185 7.09 -9.22 -5.35
N VAL A 186 7.25 -9.91 -6.47
CA VAL A 186 6.96 -9.42 -7.82
C VAL A 186 5.55 -9.89 -8.19
N TRP A 187 4.61 -8.96 -8.21
CA TRP A 187 3.25 -9.17 -8.72
C TRP A 187 3.31 -9.16 -10.24
N ARG A 188 3.30 -10.36 -10.84
CA ARG A 188 3.52 -10.56 -12.28
C ARG A 188 2.21 -10.77 -13.04
N ASP A 189 1.93 -9.85 -13.98
CA ASP A 189 0.85 -9.90 -14.97
C ASP A 189 1.36 -9.81 -16.43
N GLY A 190 2.67 -9.62 -16.64
CA GLY A 190 3.33 -9.54 -17.94
C GLY A 190 3.07 -8.23 -18.68
N ARG A 191 2.70 -7.16 -17.96
CA ARG A 191 2.26 -5.91 -18.56
C ARG A 191 2.27 -4.72 -17.60
N TYR A 192 2.10 -3.53 -18.14
CA TYR A 192 1.81 -2.33 -17.35
C TYR A 192 0.31 -2.28 -16.98
N GLY A 193 -0.15 -3.15 -16.06
CA GLY A 193 -1.59 -3.36 -15.79
C GLY A 193 -2.38 -2.12 -15.35
N MET A 194 -1.73 -1.12 -14.74
CA MET A 194 -2.34 0.19 -14.46
C MET A 194 -2.65 0.96 -15.76
N ILE A 195 -1.72 0.93 -16.71
CA ILE A 195 -1.85 1.62 -18.00
C ILE A 195 -2.84 0.89 -18.91
N GLU A 196 -2.90 -0.45 -18.84
CA GLU A 196 -3.94 -1.24 -19.49
C GLU A 196 -5.33 -0.81 -18.99
N TRP A 197 -5.55 -0.81 -17.67
CA TRP A 197 -6.82 -0.38 -17.06
C TRP A 197 -7.21 1.06 -17.43
N GLU A 198 -6.27 1.99 -17.39
CA GLU A 198 -6.51 3.40 -17.75
C GLU A 198 -6.81 3.59 -19.26
N GLN A 199 -6.11 2.88 -20.14
CA GLN A 199 -6.36 2.91 -21.58
C GLN A 199 -7.72 2.28 -21.93
N GLU A 200 -8.09 1.14 -21.34
CA GLU A 200 -9.42 0.54 -21.54
C GLU A 200 -10.53 1.46 -21.04
N ASN A 201 -10.39 2.05 -19.84
CA ASN A 201 -11.39 2.98 -19.28
C ASN A 201 -11.58 4.27 -20.10
N LYS A 202 -10.51 4.80 -20.72
CA LYS A 202 -10.55 6.07 -21.47
C LYS A 202 -10.76 5.92 -22.97
N LEU A 203 -10.28 4.83 -23.58
CA LEU A 203 -10.19 4.65 -25.02
C LEU A 203 -10.94 3.42 -25.54
N GLY A 204 -11.41 2.53 -24.64
CA GLY A 204 -12.03 1.25 -25.02
C GLY A 204 -11.07 0.28 -25.73
N ARG A 205 -9.75 0.50 -25.58
CA ARG A 205 -8.69 -0.37 -26.09
C ARG A 205 -7.35 -0.07 -25.41
N SER A 206 -6.53 -1.09 -25.26
CA SER A 206 -5.13 -1.01 -24.82
C SER A 206 -4.14 -1.11 -25.99
N SER A 207 -2.89 -0.67 -25.76
CA SER A 207 -1.79 -0.74 -26.74
C SER A 207 -0.41 -0.52 -26.08
N ASN A 208 0.60 -1.28 -26.52
CA ASN A 208 2.02 -1.16 -26.09
C ASN A 208 2.28 -1.37 -24.57
N ILE A 209 1.45 -2.19 -23.92
CA ILE A 209 1.55 -2.46 -22.46
C ILE A 209 2.15 -3.84 -22.11
N GLN A 210 2.21 -4.80 -23.04
CA GLN A 210 2.62 -6.18 -22.77
C GLN A 210 4.12 -6.39 -22.99
N PHE A 211 4.75 -7.23 -22.17
CA PHE A 211 6.16 -7.59 -22.27
C PHE A 211 6.46 -8.98 -21.68
N ASN A 212 7.64 -9.52 -22.01
CA ASN A 212 8.13 -10.77 -21.43
C ASN A 212 9.01 -10.49 -20.21
N ASN A 213 8.97 -11.39 -19.23
CA ASN A 213 9.81 -11.34 -18.04
C ASN A 213 10.98 -12.35 -18.13
N PRO A 214 12.11 -12.08 -17.48
CA PRO A 214 13.16 -13.08 -17.28
C PRO A 214 12.69 -14.15 -16.27
N ASP A 215 13.41 -15.28 -16.21
CA ASP A 215 13.28 -16.20 -15.08
C ASP A 215 13.87 -15.56 -13.83
N PHE A 216 13.01 -15.04 -12.96
CA PHE A 216 13.39 -14.39 -11.70
C PHE A 216 14.11 -15.34 -10.72
N MET A 217 13.88 -16.66 -10.79
CA MET A 217 14.55 -17.65 -9.95
C MET A 217 15.98 -17.90 -10.45
N ALA A 218 16.15 -18.03 -11.76
CA ALA A 218 17.48 -18.10 -12.38
C ALA A 218 18.27 -16.80 -12.16
N LEU A 219 17.62 -15.64 -12.20
CA LEU A 219 18.24 -14.35 -11.93
C LEU A 219 18.69 -14.23 -10.46
N ALA A 220 17.82 -14.54 -9.49
CA ALA A 220 18.18 -14.54 -8.07
C ALA A 220 19.39 -15.46 -7.80
N LYS A 221 19.38 -16.66 -8.39
CA LYS A 221 20.49 -17.62 -8.31
C LYS A 221 21.79 -17.07 -8.93
N THR A 222 21.71 -16.34 -10.03
CA THR A 222 22.87 -15.73 -10.71
C THR A 222 23.56 -14.69 -9.82
N TYR A 223 22.78 -13.92 -9.06
CA TYR A 223 23.30 -13.02 -8.03
C TYR A 223 23.71 -13.74 -6.73
N GLY A 224 23.63 -15.07 -6.62
CA GLY A 224 23.97 -15.79 -5.39
C GLY A 224 22.94 -15.64 -4.26
N ALA A 225 21.69 -15.36 -4.62
CA ALA A 225 20.54 -15.21 -3.75
C ALA A 225 19.48 -16.29 -4.05
N LYS A 226 18.31 -16.21 -3.39
CA LYS A 226 17.23 -17.20 -3.53
C LYS A 226 16.01 -16.61 -4.22
N GLY A 227 15.45 -17.39 -5.14
CA GLY A 227 14.17 -17.12 -5.77
C GLY A 227 13.14 -18.16 -5.35
N TYR A 228 11.90 -17.73 -5.15
CA TYR A 228 10.74 -18.58 -4.96
C TYR A 228 9.69 -18.25 -6.01
N LYS A 229 8.92 -19.25 -6.42
CA LYS A 229 7.79 -19.10 -7.34
C LYS A 229 6.52 -19.57 -6.67
N VAL A 230 5.45 -18.79 -6.76
CA VAL A 230 4.12 -19.19 -6.33
C VAL A 230 3.47 -19.95 -7.49
N GLU A 231 3.05 -21.21 -7.27
CA GLU A 231 2.41 -22.02 -8.31
C GLU A 231 0.90 -22.22 -8.04
N GLN A 232 0.47 -22.02 -6.79
CA GLN A 232 -0.92 -21.99 -6.37
C GLN A 232 -1.10 -21.04 -5.16
N ALA A 233 -2.31 -20.56 -4.92
CA ALA A 233 -2.59 -19.57 -3.87
C ALA A 233 -2.21 -20.01 -2.45
N ALA A 234 -2.23 -21.32 -2.17
CA ALA A 234 -1.86 -21.89 -0.88
C ALA A 234 -0.35 -21.78 -0.56
N ASP A 235 0.52 -21.61 -1.56
CA ASP A 235 1.97 -21.63 -1.34
C ASP A 235 2.48 -20.34 -0.70
N LEU A 236 1.84 -19.20 -1.00
CA LEU A 236 2.37 -17.86 -0.73
C LEU A 236 2.71 -17.65 0.76
N SER A 237 1.79 -17.96 1.67
CA SER A 237 2.03 -17.89 3.12
C SER A 237 3.28 -18.68 3.55
N GLY A 238 3.47 -19.90 3.03
CA GLY A 238 4.63 -20.74 3.34
C GLY A 238 5.93 -20.25 2.67
N ILE A 239 5.82 -19.62 1.49
CA ILE A 239 6.94 -18.97 0.81
C ILE A 239 7.39 -17.72 1.56
N LEU A 240 6.48 -16.86 1.99
CA LEU A 240 6.78 -15.66 2.78
C LEU A 240 7.51 -16.02 4.09
N GLN A 241 7.02 -17.04 4.81
CA GLN A 241 7.68 -17.54 6.02
C GLN A 241 9.13 -17.99 5.75
N LYS A 242 9.37 -18.74 4.66
CA LYS A 242 10.72 -19.18 4.28
C LYS A 242 11.60 -18.00 3.84
N ALA A 243 11.05 -17.06 3.07
CA ALA A 243 11.76 -15.90 2.56
C ALA A 243 12.28 -14.98 3.70
N PHE A 244 11.49 -14.77 4.75
CA PHE A 244 11.91 -13.99 5.93
C PHE A 244 12.89 -14.73 6.87
N LEU A 245 13.24 -15.99 6.59
CA LEU A 245 14.27 -16.75 7.31
C LEU A 245 15.63 -16.78 6.58
N GLU A 246 15.72 -16.28 5.35
CA GLU A 246 17.00 -16.19 4.62
C GLU A 246 17.86 -15.01 5.15
N ASP A 247 19.19 -15.17 5.10
CA ASP A 247 20.19 -14.16 5.50
C ASP A 247 20.57 -13.20 4.36
N ARG A 248 19.83 -13.24 3.26
CA ARG A 248 20.12 -12.61 1.95
C ARG A 248 18.84 -12.04 1.34
N PRO A 249 18.92 -11.16 0.33
CA PRO A 249 17.73 -10.72 -0.37
C PRO A 249 17.04 -11.89 -1.09
N VAL A 250 15.73 -11.84 -1.20
CA VAL A 250 14.89 -12.90 -1.80
C VAL A 250 13.96 -12.31 -2.84
N ILE A 251 13.80 -13.00 -3.98
CA ILE A 251 12.76 -12.69 -4.98
C ILE A 251 11.63 -13.73 -4.85
N ILE A 252 10.38 -13.28 -4.83
CA ILE A 252 9.18 -14.12 -4.92
C ILE A 252 8.43 -13.74 -6.20
N ASP A 253 8.37 -14.65 -7.17
CA ASP A 253 7.54 -14.53 -8.37
C ASP A 253 6.08 -14.92 -8.03
N CYS A 254 5.16 -13.96 -8.08
CA CYS A 254 3.76 -14.11 -7.67
C CYS A 254 2.80 -13.68 -8.80
N PRO A 255 2.22 -14.62 -9.56
CA PRO A 255 1.22 -14.31 -10.57
C PRO A 255 -0.06 -13.70 -9.96
N VAL A 256 -0.52 -12.58 -10.54
CA VAL A 256 -1.70 -11.83 -10.04
C VAL A 256 -2.81 -11.72 -11.10
N ASP A 257 -4.07 -11.85 -10.67
CA ASP A 257 -5.26 -11.60 -11.48
C ASP A 257 -5.75 -10.15 -11.31
N TYR A 258 -5.31 -9.25 -12.17
CA TYR A 258 -5.81 -7.87 -12.21
C TYR A 258 -7.16 -7.68 -12.93
N THR A 259 -7.88 -8.76 -13.31
CA THR A 259 -9.30 -8.57 -13.72
C THR A 259 -10.15 -8.05 -12.55
N GLU A 260 -9.68 -8.20 -11.31
CA GLU A 260 -10.18 -7.49 -10.13
C GLU A 260 -10.20 -5.96 -10.27
N ASN A 261 -9.31 -5.33 -11.06
CA ASN A 261 -9.33 -3.87 -11.29
C ASN A 261 -10.65 -3.44 -11.95
N PHE A 262 -11.10 -4.19 -12.96
CA PHE A 262 -12.35 -3.92 -13.67
C PHE A 262 -13.58 -4.26 -12.82
N ARG A 263 -13.50 -5.34 -12.03
CA ARG A 263 -14.53 -5.68 -11.03
C ARG A 263 -14.68 -4.56 -10.00
N LEU A 264 -13.57 -4.00 -9.51
CA LEU A 264 -13.56 -2.85 -8.59
C LEU A 264 -14.17 -1.60 -9.23
N SER A 265 -13.78 -1.22 -10.45
CA SER A 265 -14.40 -0.09 -11.17
C SER A 265 -15.91 -0.23 -11.27
N LYS A 266 -16.40 -1.43 -11.62
CA LYS A 266 -17.84 -1.72 -11.71
C LYS A 266 -18.53 -1.52 -10.35
N ARG A 267 -18.01 -2.13 -9.27
CA ARG A 267 -18.57 -1.95 -7.91
C ARG A 267 -18.62 -0.48 -7.50
N LEU A 268 -17.54 0.27 -7.70
CA LEU A 268 -17.47 1.69 -7.33
C LEU A 268 -18.45 2.56 -8.11
N ASN A 269 -18.71 2.25 -9.38
CA ASN A 269 -19.73 2.94 -10.17
C ASN A 269 -21.15 2.60 -9.71
N GLU A 270 -21.42 1.34 -9.34
CA GLU A 270 -22.70 0.92 -8.74
C GLU A 270 -22.94 1.66 -7.41
N PHE A 271 -21.95 1.72 -6.52
CA PHE A 271 -22.03 2.49 -5.27
C PHE A 271 -22.32 3.99 -5.47
N LYS A 272 -21.76 4.62 -6.51
CA LYS A 272 -22.01 6.02 -6.89
C LYS A 272 -23.39 6.28 -7.50
N GLN A 273 -24.13 5.24 -7.91
CA GLN A 273 -25.49 5.36 -8.45
C GLN A 273 -26.55 5.10 -7.37
N MET A 274 -26.16 4.51 -6.24
CA MET A 274 -27.05 4.14 -5.13
C MET A 274 -27.11 5.18 -4.00
N ASN A 275 -26.25 6.20 -4.02
CA ASN A 275 -26.13 7.26 -3.00
C ASN A 275 -25.91 8.62 -3.69
#